data_AF-E1WUZ1-F1
#
_entry.id   AF-E1WUZ1-F1
#
_cell.length_a   1.000
_cell.length_b   1.000
_cell.length_c   1.000
_cell.angle_alpha   90.00
_cell.angle_beta   90.00
_cell.angle_gamma   90.00
#
_symmetry.space_group_name_H-M   'P 1'
#
loop_
_entity.id
_entity.type
_entity.pdbx_description
1 polymer ?
#
loop_
_entity_poly.entity_id
_entity_poly.type
_entity_poly.pdbx_seq_one_letter_code
_entity_poly.pdbx_strand_id
1 'polypeptide(L)'
;MENFLSAVVLIVSSIVLVFMNIFFWKSCRRLILRTSSNTFFVDLLFSLFGLRVTLYYLLPAITHLLLNWKNQDIERVLPSEVSIVYIVEVFSHFIYYIVFYILCRRNKKDLSLIITVDRTLKKIMLINLLLYVCFLFNNNQIVSLPFCDSLWMFEPLISAFGAVACFFIIAIGSHYWGRTLFIVACIVTLIYLVIGFASGIRGKLFWPVFWVLFCAYSLNRSNLKKMLLISVILLGALGLFQGGMTFIRSNKSLDIIEIIQSINNSKNDGERSLLDEIDFRFGALTHYSTGFYRMVDRGYMAGWNPILNSLYSPIPRSLMEDKPVPCSVDGDLYSMGMYKTQAEITHIDTNMVEFSTAAHAYWELHILGLILFSIIPAIYVFLSIKLFRQFALLAPCFLMVVFKPWGYNDPKIWVSEIFLQLSQVIIPTLFILLFYSSIRKRTCK
;
A
#
# COMPACT_ATOMS: atom_id res chain seq x y z
N MET A 1 -26.72 -25.51 -4.09
CA MET A 1 -26.07 -25.96 -2.85
C MET A 1 -24.66 -25.38 -2.74
N GLU A 2 -23.85 -25.49 -3.79
CA GLU A 2 -22.50 -24.90 -3.86
C GLU A 2 -22.46 -23.39 -3.56
N ASN A 3 -23.23 -22.56 -4.28
CA ASN A 3 -23.23 -21.11 -4.06
C ASN A 3 -23.58 -20.71 -2.61
N PHE A 4 -24.49 -21.45 -1.98
CA PHE A 4 -24.87 -21.24 -0.59
C PHE A 4 -23.73 -21.65 0.38
N LEU A 5 -23.07 -22.78 0.14
CA LEU A 5 -21.94 -23.21 0.95
C LEU A 5 -20.77 -22.23 0.83
N SER A 6 -20.45 -21.80 -0.39
CA SER A 6 -19.42 -20.79 -0.66
C SER A 6 -19.75 -19.46 0.04
N ALA A 7 -21.01 -19.02 -0.02
CA ALA A 7 -21.48 -17.85 0.72
C ALA A 7 -21.19 -17.93 2.22
N VAL A 8 -21.55 -19.06 2.83
CA VAL A 8 -21.30 -19.31 4.26
C VAL A 8 -19.80 -19.26 4.56
N VAL A 9 -18.97 -19.89 3.73
CA VAL A 9 -17.51 -19.88 3.90
C VAL A 9 -16.94 -18.47 3.81
N LEU A 10 -17.36 -17.65 2.85
CA LEU A 10 -16.90 -16.26 2.70
C LEU A 10 -17.27 -15.41 3.92
N ILE A 11 -18.52 -15.47 4.37
CA ILE A 11 -19.00 -14.72 5.55
C ILE A 11 -18.25 -15.18 6.81
N VAL A 12 -18.16 -16.48 7.05
CA VAL A 12 -17.48 -17.01 8.25
C VAL A 12 -15.99 -16.64 8.22
N SER A 13 -15.32 -16.81 7.08
CA SER A 13 -13.89 -16.49 6.95
C SER A 13 -13.61 -14.99 7.14
N SER A 14 -14.44 -14.12 6.57
CA SER A 14 -14.29 -12.66 6.75
C SER A 14 -14.53 -12.24 8.21
N ILE A 15 -15.54 -12.81 8.88
CA ILE A 15 -15.77 -12.58 10.31
C ILE A 15 -14.58 -13.07 11.15
N VAL A 16 -14.03 -14.24 10.83
CA VAL A 16 -12.84 -14.78 11.50
C VAL A 16 -11.64 -13.85 11.30
N LEU A 17 -11.40 -13.34 10.09
CA LEU A 17 -10.32 -12.37 9.83
C LEU A 17 -10.49 -11.10 10.69
N VAL A 18 -11.71 -10.54 10.76
CA VAL A 18 -12.00 -9.36 11.60
C VAL A 18 -11.74 -9.67 13.07
N PHE A 19 -12.22 -10.81 13.57
CA PHE A 19 -12.04 -11.22 14.95
C PHE A 19 -10.57 -11.43 15.29
N MET A 20 -9.82 -12.12 14.42
CA MET A 20 -8.38 -12.32 14.55
C MET A 20 -7.64 -10.98 14.60
N ASN A 21 -7.95 -10.06 13.68
CA ASN A 21 -7.33 -8.74 13.67
C ASN A 21 -7.56 -8.00 15.00
N ILE A 22 -8.79 -7.99 15.53
CA ILE A 22 -9.12 -7.34 16.81
C ILE A 22 -8.42 -8.05 18.00
N PHE A 23 -8.42 -9.38 18.02
CA PHE A 23 -7.82 -10.18 19.09
C PHE A 23 -6.31 -9.95 19.18
N PHE A 24 -5.60 -10.08 18.04
CA PHE A 24 -4.16 -9.89 17.99
C PHE A 24 -3.77 -8.42 18.17
N TRP A 25 -4.57 -7.47 17.68
CA TRP A 25 -4.37 -6.05 17.97
C TRP A 25 -4.35 -5.79 19.47
N LYS A 26 -5.40 -6.20 20.19
CA LYS A 26 -5.49 -6.02 21.66
C LYS A 26 -4.33 -6.73 22.38
N SER A 27 -3.97 -7.92 21.95
CA SER A 27 -2.91 -8.72 22.56
C SER A 27 -1.51 -8.10 22.37
N CYS A 28 -1.16 -7.72 21.15
CA CYS A 28 0.09 -7.04 20.82
C CYS A 28 0.16 -5.66 21.51
N ARG A 29 -0.95 -4.90 21.52
CA ARG A 29 -1.04 -3.61 22.19
C ARG A 29 -0.70 -3.72 23.69
N ARG A 30 -1.30 -4.69 24.39
CA ARG A 30 -0.99 -4.97 25.80
C ARG A 30 0.48 -5.33 26.03
N LEU A 31 1.09 -6.11 25.13
CA LEU A 31 2.49 -6.48 25.24
C LEU A 31 3.42 -5.27 25.05
N ILE A 32 3.15 -4.44 24.05
CA ILE A 32 3.96 -3.24 23.78
C ILE A 32 3.89 -2.24 24.94
N LEU A 33 2.73 -2.06 25.56
CA LEU A 33 2.56 -1.16 26.72
C LEU A 33 3.35 -1.60 27.97
N ARG A 34 3.85 -2.85 28.03
CA ARG A 34 4.72 -3.29 29.13
C ARG A 34 6.11 -2.65 29.07
N THR A 35 6.57 -2.26 27.88
CA THR A 35 7.93 -1.73 27.66
C THR A 35 7.93 -0.36 26.99
N SER A 36 6.79 0.14 26.55
CA SER A 36 6.65 1.34 25.71
C SER A 36 5.54 2.24 26.27
N SER A 37 5.70 3.56 26.14
CA SER A 37 4.74 4.58 26.57
C SER A 37 3.54 4.75 25.63
N ASN A 38 3.66 4.34 24.36
CA ASN A 38 2.56 4.37 23.39
C ASN A 38 2.60 3.19 22.42
N THR A 39 1.48 3.00 21.71
CA THR A 39 1.24 1.84 20.82
C THR A 39 1.09 2.22 19.35
N PHE A 40 1.53 3.43 18.96
CA PHE A 40 1.24 4.02 17.66
C PHE A 40 1.50 3.08 16.47
N PHE A 41 2.67 2.42 16.43
CA PHE A 41 3.02 1.54 15.30
C PHE A 41 2.16 0.28 15.23
N VAL A 42 1.78 -0.28 16.39
CA VAL A 42 0.86 -1.43 16.45
C VAL A 42 -0.54 -0.99 16.02
N ASP A 43 -1.00 0.16 16.51
CA ASP A 43 -2.32 0.69 16.14
C ASP A 43 -2.40 1.00 14.64
N LEU A 44 -1.34 1.55 14.03
CA LEU A 44 -1.23 1.76 12.59
C LEU A 44 -1.30 0.45 11.81
N LEU A 45 -0.46 -0.52 12.19
CA LEU A 45 -0.37 -1.83 11.54
C LEU A 45 -1.74 -2.55 11.52
N PHE A 46 -2.38 -2.66 12.67
CA PHE A 46 -3.66 -3.36 12.79
C PHE A 46 -4.85 -2.56 12.25
N SER A 47 -4.74 -1.22 12.16
CA SER A 47 -5.73 -0.40 11.46
C SER A 47 -5.67 -0.61 9.95
N LEU A 48 -4.48 -0.73 9.36
CA LEU A 48 -4.31 -1.05 7.94
C LEU A 48 -4.84 -2.46 7.63
N PHE A 49 -4.51 -3.45 8.46
CA PHE A 49 -5.10 -4.80 8.32
C PHE A 49 -6.62 -4.77 8.47
N GLY A 50 -7.15 -4.05 9.47
CA GLY A 50 -8.59 -3.91 9.68
C GLY A 50 -9.30 -3.29 8.47
N LEU A 51 -8.72 -2.23 7.91
CA LEU A 51 -9.23 -1.57 6.72
C LEU A 51 -9.20 -2.51 5.51
N ARG A 52 -8.08 -3.21 5.29
CA ARG A 52 -7.93 -4.17 4.17
C ARG A 52 -8.92 -5.33 4.29
N VAL A 53 -9.03 -5.96 5.46
CA VAL A 53 -9.99 -7.03 5.72
C VAL A 53 -11.42 -6.54 5.49
N THR A 54 -11.75 -5.35 5.96
CA THR A 54 -13.10 -4.79 5.79
C THR A 54 -13.41 -4.53 4.31
N LEU A 55 -12.50 -3.86 3.60
CA LEU A 55 -12.73 -3.44 2.22
C LEU A 55 -12.64 -4.59 1.22
N TYR A 56 -11.70 -5.53 1.37
CA TYR A 56 -11.40 -6.54 0.34
C TYR A 56 -11.87 -7.96 0.68
N TYR A 57 -12.40 -8.19 1.88
CA TYR A 57 -12.94 -9.50 2.26
C TYR A 57 -14.35 -9.41 2.84
N LEU A 58 -14.58 -8.57 3.85
CA LEU A 58 -15.92 -8.47 4.44
C LEU A 58 -16.93 -7.83 3.47
N LEU A 59 -16.56 -6.71 2.86
CA LEU A 59 -17.44 -6.02 1.91
C LEU A 59 -17.72 -6.89 0.67
N PRO A 60 -16.73 -7.49 0.00
CA PRO A 60 -16.97 -8.39 -1.13
C PRO A 60 -17.77 -9.64 -0.75
N ALA A 61 -17.54 -10.23 0.43
CA ALA A 61 -18.37 -11.35 0.91
C ALA A 61 -19.85 -10.99 0.98
N ILE A 62 -20.20 -9.74 1.29
CA ILE A 62 -21.58 -9.26 1.29
C ILE A 62 -22.03 -8.94 -0.13
N THR A 63 -21.22 -8.21 -0.92
CA THR A 63 -21.65 -7.74 -2.24
C THR A 63 -21.76 -8.87 -3.28
N HIS A 64 -20.88 -9.87 -3.25
CA HIS A 64 -21.00 -11.06 -4.08
C HIS A 64 -22.36 -11.73 -3.89
N LEU A 65 -22.87 -11.78 -2.65
CA LEU A 65 -24.16 -12.40 -2.34
C LEU A 65 -25.34 -11.53 -2.76
N LEU A 66 -25.28 -10.22 -2.49
CA LEU A 66 -26.34 -9.30 -2.87
C LEU A 66 -26.49 -9.20 -4.41
N LEU A 67 -25.40 -9.41 -5.15
CA LEU A 67 -25.38 -9.43 -6.61
C LEU A 67 -25.55 -10.84 -7.18
N ASN A 68 -25.78 -11.85 -6.34
CA ASN A 68 -25.89 -13.25 -6.73
C ASN A 68 -24.75 -13.69 -7.68
N TRP A 69 -23.51 -13.35 -7.32
CA TRP A 69 -22.28 -13.73 -8.03
C TRP A 69 -22.16 -13.22 -9.48
N LYS A 70 -22.97 -12.22 -9.88
CA LYS A 70 -23.02 -11.67 -11.24
C LYS A 70 -21.63 -11.39 -11.84
N ASN A 71 -20.73 -10.71 -11.12
CA ASN A 71 -19.41 -10.34 -11.65
C ASN A 71 -18.48 -11.55 -11.80
N GLN A 72 -18.63 -12.55 -10.94
CA GLN A 72 -17.86 -13.79 -11.00
C GLN A 72 -18.30 -14.64 -12.19
N ASP A 73 -19.61 -14.74 -12.40
CA ASP A 73 -20.20 -15.51 -13.50
C ASP A 73 -19.79 -14.96 -14.88
N ILE A 74 -19.68 -13.64 -15.04
CA ILE A 74 -19.24 -13.00 -16.29
C ILE A 74 -17.87 -13.52 -16.73
N GLU A 75 -16.94 -13.69 -15.80
CA GLU A 75 -15.58 -14.15 -16.06
C GLU A 75 -15.38 -15.65 -15.74
N ARG A 76 -16.49 -16.39 -15.56
CA ARG A 76 -16.51 -17.83 -15.29
C ARG A 76 -15.65 -18.24 -14.09
N VAL A 77 -15.66 -17.44 -13.02
CA VAL A 77 -15.03 -17.77 -11.75
C VAL A 77 -16.06 -18.42 -10.84
N LEU A 78 -15.76 -19.62 -10.33
CA LEU A 78 -16.69 -20.35 -9.49
C LEU A 78 -16.69 -19.80 -8.06
N PRO A 79 -17.85 -19.71 -7.38
CA PRO A 79 -17.92 -19.32 -5.97
C PRO A 79 -17.03 -20.16 -5.03
N SER A 80 -16.83 -21.44 -5.36
CA SER A 80 -15.95 -22.35 -4.63
C SER A 80 -14.48 -21.96 -4.73
N GLU A 81 -14.01 -21.47 -5.88
CA GLU A 81 -12.64 -20.96 -6.07
C GLU A 81 -12.40 -19.70 -5.22
N VAL A 82 -13.36 -18.79 -5.19
CA VAL A 82 -13.30 -17.60 -4.32
C VAL A 82 -13.25 -18.01 -2.85
N SER A 83 -13.97 -19.07 -2.47
CA SER A 83 -13.96 -19.59 -1.09
C SER A 83 -12.57 -20.08 -0.66
N ILE A 84 -11.81 -20.70 -1.56
CA ILE A 84 -10.43 -21.13 -1.30
C ILE A 84 -9.55 -19.91 -0.98
N VAL A 85 -9.69 -18.82 -1.73
CA VAL A 85 -8.94 -17.56 -1.49
C VAL A 85 -9.15 -17.08 -0.05
N TYR A 86 -10.39 -17.09 0.44
CA TYR A 86 -10.72 -16.64 1.80
C TYR A 86 -10.12 -17.56 2.87
N ILE A 87 -10.21 -18.88 2.70
CA ILE A 87 -9.66 -19.85 3.66
C ILE A 87 -8.14 -19.71 3.77
N VAL A 88 -7.47 -19.62 2.62
CA VAL A 88 -6.01 -19.44 2.54
C VAL A 88 -5.59 -18.11 3.16
N GLU A 89 -6.39 -17.06 2.97
CA GLU A 89 -6.13 -15.76 3.59
C GLU A 89 -6.25 -15.81 5.12
N VAL A 90 -7.25 -16.52 5.66
CA VAL A 90 -7.40 -16.76 7.12
C VAL A 90 -6.16 -17.44 7.67
N PHE A 91 -5.71 -18.52 7.02
CA PHE A 91 -4.55 -19.28 7.45
C PHE A 91 -3.27 -18.44 7.41
N SER A 92 -3.04 -17.71 6.32
CA SER A 92 -1.89 -16.82 6.16
C SER A 92 -1.87 -15.70 7.20
N HIS A 93 -3.00 -15.04 7.46
CA HIS A 93 -3.08 -14.02 8.51
C HIS A 93 -2.84 -14.59 9.91
N PHE A 94 -3.30 -15.82 10.17
CA PHE A 94 -3.06 -16.47 11.46
C PHE A 94 -1.56 -16.64 11.70
N ILE A 95 -0.83 -17.14 10.70
CA ILE A 95 0.64 -17.30 10.76
C ILE A 95 1.32 -15.94 10.93
N TYR A 96 0.95 -14.94 10.12
CA TYR A 96 1.54 -13.61 10.24
C TYR A 96 1.33 -13.03 11.65
N TYR A 97 0.09 -13.07 12.15
CA TYR A 97 -0.25 -12.48 13.44
C TYR A 97 0.39 -13.21 14.62
N ILE A 98 0.47 -14.55 14.59
CA ILE A 98 1.13 -15.30 15.68
C ILE A 98 2.63 -15.02 15.70
N VAL A 99 3.28 -14.94 14.53
CA VAL A 99 4.70 -14.59 14.41
C VAL A 99 4.94 -13.17 14.96
N PHE A 100 4.13 -12.20 14.50
CA PHE A 100 4.24 -10.82 14.98
C PHE A 100 4.00 -10.72 16.49
N TYR A 101 3.01 -11.45 17.02
CA TYR A 101 2.75 -11.55 18.46
C TYR A 101 3.96 -12.11 19.23
N ILE A 102 4.58 -13.19 18.73
CA ILE A 102 5.78 -13.78 19.35
C ILE A 102 6.92 -12.76 19.35
N LEU A 103 7.12 -12.01 18.26
CA LEU A 103 8.14 -10.96 18.18
C LEU A 103 7.88 -9.83 19.18
N CYS A 104 6.63 -9.37 19.30
CA CYS A 104 6.23 -8.41 20.33
C CYS A 104 6.49 -8.95 21.75
N ARG A 105 6.13 -10.21 22.03
CA ARG A 105 6.31 -10.85 23.35
C ARG A 105 7.77 -10.98 23.74
N ARG A 106 8.65 -11.33 22.79
CA ARG A 106 10.09 -11.50 23.04
C ARG A 106 10.84 -10.17 23.10
N ASN A 107 10.25 -9.09 22.61
CA ASN A 107 10.89 -7.80 22.56
C ASN A 107 10.88 -7.09 23.93
N LYS A 108 12.07 -6.77 24.41
CA LYS A 108 12.28 -6.03 25.67
C LYS A 108 12.58 -4.53 25.45
N LYS A 109 12.67 -4.08 24.20
CA LYS A 109 13.03 -2.69 23.86
C LYS A 109 11.78 -1.82 23.78
N ASP A 110 11.94 -0.54 24.13
CA ASP A 110 10.91 0.47 23.91
C ASP A 110 10.63 0.64 22.41
N LEU A 111 9.36 0.52 22.02
CA LEU A 111 8.85 0.71 20.66
C LEU A 111 7.95 1.94 20.53
N SER A 112 7.95 2.83 21.52
CA SER A 112 7.19 4.08 21.51
C SER A 112 7.57 4.97 20.33
N LEU A 113 6.57 5.58 19.69
CA LEU A 113 6.81 6.72 18.82
C LEU A 113 7.38 7.87 19.66
N ILE A 114 8.50 8.44 19.21
CA ILE A 114 9.12 9.59 19.86
C ILE A 114 8.54 10.86 19.25
N ILE A 115 7.75 11.62 20.03
CA ILE A 115 7.05 12.83 19.59
C ILE A 115 7.92 14.08 19.80
N THR A 116 9.14 14.05 19.29
CA THR A 116 10.05 15.20 19.35
C THR A 116 10.52 15.54 17.94
N VAL A 117 10.52 16.84 17.63
CA VAL A 117 11.00 17.36 16.34
C VAL A 117 12.14 18.33 16.60
N ASP A 118 13.36 17.91 16.28
CA ASP A 118 14.53 18.78 16.32
C ASP A 118 14.71 19.58 15.01
N ARG A 119 15.62 20.56 15.01
CA ARG A 119 15.90 21.40 13.83
C ARG A 119 16.42 20.59 12.64
N THR A 120 17.14 19.50 12.88
CA THR A 120 17.71 18.65 11.83
C THR A 120 16.60 17.86 11.12
N LEU A 121 15.65 17.29 11.87
CA LEU A 121 14.47 16.61 11.31
C LEU A 121 13.62 17.57 10.47
N LYS A 122 13.45 18.83 10.90
CA LYS A 122 12.77 19.86 10.10
C LYS A 122 13.48 20.11 8.76
N LYS A 123 14.82 20.20 8.77
CA LYS A 123 15.61 20.36 7.54
C LYS A 123 15.51 19.15 6.61
N ILE A 124 15.63 17.94 7.15
CA ILE A 124 15.47 16.69 6.38
C ILE A 124 14.09 16.65 5.72
N MET A 125 13.04 16.97 6.48
CA MET A 125 11.67 17.02 5.96
C MET A 125 11.52 18.08 4.85
N LEU A 126 12.06 19.28 5.04
CA LEU A 126 11.99 20.33 4.03
C LEU A 126 12.70 19.90 2.73
N ILE A 127 13.92 19.36 2.83
CA ILE A 127 14.69 18.88 1.69
C ILE A 127 13.92 17.78 0.95
N ASN A 128 13.33 16.83 1.70
CA ASN A 128 12.54 15.76 1.11
C ASN A 128 11.32 16.29 0.33
N LEU A 129 10.54 17.22 0.92
CA LEU A 129 9.37 17.79 0.25
C LEU A 129 9.74 18.57 -1.03
N LEU A 130 10.86 19.29 -1.00
CA LEU A 130 11.35 20.04 -2.18
C LEU A 130 11.83 19.09 -3.28
N LEU A 131 12.67 18.10 -2.93
CA LEU A 131 13.12 17.08 -3.88
C LEU A 131 11.94 16.29 -4.45
N TYR A 132 10.92 16.02 -3.63
CA TYR A 132 9.71 15.35 -4.08
C TYR A 132 8.98 16.14 -5.18
N VAL A 133 8.83 17.46 -5.03
CA VAL A 133 8.25 18.30 -6.09
C VAL A 133 9.10 18.26 -7.36
N CYS A 134 10.43 18.32 -7.22
CA CYS A 134 11.33 18.19 -8.36
C CYS A 134 11.12 16.87 -9.12
N PHE A 135 11.06 15.74 -8.41
CA PHE A 135 10.79 14.44 -9.02
C PHE A 135 9.38 14.36 -9.62
N LEU A 136 8.37 14.94 -8.98
CA LEU A 136 7.02 15.00 -9.55
C LEU A 136 7.01 15.75 -10.90
N PHE A 137 7.70 16.89 -11.00
CA PHE A 137 7.76 17.65 -12.25
C PHE A 137 8.60 16.95 -13.32
N ASN A 138 9.73 16.35 -12.94
CA ASN A 138 10.60 15.60 -13.85
C ASN A 138 9.88 14.38 -14.43
N ASN A 139 9.26 13.56 -13.58
CA ASN A 139 8.66 12.28 -13.98
C ASN A 139 7.38 12.44 -14.80
N ASN A 140 6.66 13.55 -14.60
CA ASN A 140 5.50 13.89 -15.44
C ASN A 140 5.90 14.76 -16.64
N GLN A 141 7.21 14.90 -16.94
CA GLN A 141 7.75 15.65 -18.07
C GLN A 141 7.29 17.12 -18.14
N ILE A 142 6.91 17.71 -17.00
CA ILE A 142 6.51 19.12 -16.91
C ILE A 142 7.75 20.01 -17.03
N VAL A 143 8.83 19.62 -16.35
CA VAL A 143 10.15 20.28 -16.42
C VAL A 143 11.23 19.20 -16.35
N SER A 144 12.16 19.19 -17.31
CA SER A 144 13.33 18.33 -17.26
C SER A 144 14.38 18.89 -16.30
N LEU A 145 14.76 18.12 -15.29
CA LEU A 145 15.71 18.51 -14.25
C LEU A 145 16.88 17.52 -14.23
N PRO A 146 18.02 17.81 -14.89
CA PRO A 146 19.11 16.85 -15.07
C PRO A 146 19.70 16.28 -13.76
N PHE A 147 19.62 17.02 -12.66
CA PHE A 147 20.09 16.53 -11.36
C PHE A 147 19.20 15.43 -10.76
N CYS A 148 17.93 15.31 -11.19
CA CYS A 148 17.05 14.22 -10.78
C CYS A 148 17.62 12.88 -11.24
N ASP A 149 18.17 12.81 -12.45
CA ASP A 149 18.81 11.60 -12.98
C ASP A 149 20.04 11.21 -12.15
N SER A 150 20.75 12.18 -11.59
CA SER A 150 21.89 11.93 -10.69
C SER A 150 21.49 11.39 -9.31
N LEU A 151 20.23 11.59 -8.92
CA LEU A 151 19.66 11.16 -7.64
C LEU A 151 18.73 9.94 -7.77
N TRP A 152 18.81 9.21 -8.89
CA TRP A 152 17.96 8.06 -9.22
C TRP A 152 17.86 7.01 -8.09
N MET A 153 18.93 6.79 -7.31
CA MET A 153 18.90 5.85 -6.17
C MET A 153 17.99 6.31 -5.02
N PHE A 154 17.84 7.61 -4.82
CA PHE A 154 17.02 8.18 -3.76
C PHE A 154 15.60 8.50 -4.22
N GLU A 155 15.37 8.59 -5.53
CA GLU A 155 14.07 8.92 -6.11
C GLU A 155 12.94 8.01 -5.59
N PRO A 156 13.05 6.66 -5.55
CA PRO A 156 11.96 5.82 -5.06
C PRO A 156 11.58 6.13 -3.60
N LEU A 157 12.58 6.32 -2.74
CA LEU A 157 12.36 6.66 -1.33
C LEU A 157 11.75 8.06 -1.21
N ILE A 158 12.34 9.06 -1.87
CA ILE A 158 11.89 10.46 -1.77
C ILE A 158 10.47 10.61 -2.31
N SER A 159 10.17 9.95 -3.43
CA SER A 159 8.84 9.99 -4.04
C SER A 159 7.78 9.35 -3.15
N ALA A 160 8.04 8.16 -2.62
CA ALA A 160 7.09 7.49 -1.72
C ALA A 160 6.96 8.24 -0.38
N PHE A 161 8.08 8.65 0.22
CA PHE A 161 8.09 9.34 1.51
C PHE A 161 7.47 10.72 1.42
N GLY A 162 7.81 11.51 0.39
CA GLY A 162 7.28 12.85 0.18
C GLY A 162 5.77 12.85 0.00
N ALA A 163 5.25 11.88 -0.75
CA ALA A 163 3.82 11.66 -0.92
C ALA A 163 3.11 11.35 0.40
N VAL A 164 3.74 10.64 1.33
CA VAL A 164 3.16 10.35 2.66
C VAL A 164 3.31 11.53 3.62
N ALA A 165 4.47 12.17 3.57
CA ALA A 165 4.88 13.21 4.50
C ALA A 165 4.05 14.49 4.36
N CYS A 166 3.69 14.89 3.14
CA CYS A 166 2.89 16.10 2.92
C CYS A 166 1.53 16.01 3.64
N PHE A 167 0.82 14.88 3.48
CA PHE A 167 -0.43 14.62 4.20
C PHE A 167 -0.24 14.44 5.70
N PHE A 168 0.86 13.79 6.12
CA PHE A 168 1.18 13.63 7.54
C PHE A 168 1.31 14.97 8.26
N ILE A 169 2.04 15.93 7.68
CA ILE A 169 2.23 17.27 8.25
C ILE A 169 0.91 18.02 8.34
N ILE A 170 0.06 17.92 7.31
CA ILE A 170 -1.27 18.55 7.31
C ILE A 170 -2.14 17.97 8.43
N ALA A 171 -2.14 16.64 8.58
CA ALA A 171 -2.93 15.94 9.58
C ALA A 171 -2.56 16.34 11.02
N ILE A 172 -1.25 16.39 11.32
CA ILE A 172 -0.80 16.71 12.69
C ILE A 172 -0.68 18.20 12.96
N GLY A 173 -0.62 19.03 11.91
CA GLY A 173 -0.66 20.48 11.99
C GLY A 173 0.69 21.18 12.27
N SER A 174 0.64 22.51 12.21
CA SER A 174 1.82 23.39 12.30
C SER A 174 2.48 23.45 13.68
N HIS A 175 1.82 22.97 14.73
CA HIS A 175 2.35 23.01 16.10
C HIS A 175 3.67 22.23 16.23
N TYR A 176 3.77 21.06 15.57
CA TYR A 176 4.97 20.22 15.63
C TYR A 176 6.06 20.68 14.65
N TRP A 177 5.67 20.98 13.41
CA TRP A 177 6.62 21.26 12.32
C TRP A 177 7.03 22.73 12.19
N GLY A 178 6.21 23.66 12.69
CA GLY A 178 6.33 25.09 12.44
C GLY A 178 5.54 25.53 11.20
N ARG A 179 5.25 26.83 11.10
CA ARG A 179 4.40 27.40 10.05
C ARG A 179 4.97 27.22 8.65
N THR A 180 6.29 27.41 8.47
CA THR A 180 6.94 27.31 7.15
C THR A 180 6.78 25.92 6.54
N LEU A 181 7.12 24.86 7.28
CA LEU A 181 6.98 23.49 6.81
C LEU A 181 5.52 23.11 6.54
N PHE A 182 4.60 23.61 7.36
CA PHE A 182 3.17 23.38 7.14
C PHE A 182 2.69 24.01 5.83
N ILE A 183 3.09 25.26 5.55
CA ILE A 183 2.75 25.94 4.29
C ILE A 183 3.33 25.17 3.09
N VAL A 184 4.59 24.76 3.16
CA VAL A 184 5.23 23.94 2.12
C VAL A 184 4.44 22.65 1.91
N ALA A 185 4.10 21.93 2.99
CA ALA A 185 3.31 20.70 2.89
C ALA A 185 1.93 20.91 2.24
N CYS A 186 1.25 22.03 2.53
CA CYS A 186 -0.01 22.39 1.85
C CYS A 186 0.19 22.58 0.35
N ILE A 187 1.23 23.31 -0.06
CA ILE A 187 1.55 23.53 -1.48
C ILE A 187 1.87 22.20 -2.18
N VAL A 188 2.73 21.37 -1.58
CA VAL A 188 3.08 20.05 -2.11
C VAL A 188 1.87 19.14 -2.22
N THR A 189 0.96 19.18 -1.25
CA THR A 189 -0.28 18.40 -1.28
C THR A 189 -1.20 18.86 -2.42
N LEU A 190 -1.31 20.17 -2.66
CA LEU A 190 -2.08 20.69 -3.78
C LEU A 190 -1.52 20.20 -5.12
N ILE A 191 -0.19 20.30 -5.31
CA ILE A 191 0.51 19.79 -6.50
C ILE A 191 0.24 18.29 -6.67
N TYR A 192 0.38 17.52 -5.59
CA TYR A 192 0.12 16.09 -5.60
C TYR A 192 -1.32 15.76 -6.01
N LEU A 193 -2.32 16.48 -5.47
CA LEU A 193 -3.72 16.25 -5.80
C LEU A 193 -3.99 16.54 -7.28
N VAL A 194 -3.48 17.65 -7.82
CA VAL A 194 -3.64 18.00 -9.24
C VAL A 194 -3.08 16.90 -10.14
N ILE A 195 -1.84 16.45 -9.88
CA ILE A 195 -1.22 15.34 -10.63
C ILE A 195 -1.99 14.03 -10.39
N GLY A 196 -2.50 13.81 -9.19
CA GLY A 196 -3.31 12.65 -8.82
C GLY A 196 -4.58 12.55 -9.66
N PHE A 197 -5.35 13.62 -9.74
CA PHE A 197 -6.54 13.74 -10.60
C PHE A 197 -6.18 13.54 -12.08
N ALA A 198 -5.13 14.23 -12.57
CA ALA A 198 -4.67 14.11 -13.95
C ALA A 198 -4.20 12.70 -14.31
N SER A 199 -3.67 11.94 -13.34
CA SER A 199 -3.21 10.57 -13.61
C SER A 199 -4.34 9.52 -13.70
N GLY A 200 -5.57 9.86 -13.30
CA GLY A 200 -6.67 8.90 -13.27
C GLY A 200 -6.52 7.77 -12.22
N ILE A 201 -5.52 7.85 -11.33
CA ILE A 201 -5.26 6.83 -10.31
C ILE A 201 -6.02 7.18 -9.02
N ARG A 202 -7.17 6.52 -8.83
CA ARG A 202 -8.06 6.72 -7.67
C ARG A 202 -7.40 6.47 -6.31
N GLY A 203 -6.49 5.48 -6.24
CA GLY A 203 -5.75 5.15 -5.02
C GLY A 203 -4.92 6.32 -4.46
N LYS A 204 -4.49 7.25 -5.32
CA LYS A 204 -3.81 8.50 -4.92
C LYS A 204 -4.73 9.49 -4.19
N LEU A 205 -6.04 9.29 -4.19
CA LEU A 205 -7.00 10.16 -3.49
C LEU A 205 -7.63 9.44 -2.30
N PHE A 206 -7.98 8.16 -2.47
CA PHE A 206 -8.65 7.37 -1.44
C PHE A 206 -7.75 7.11 -0.23
N TRP A 207 -6.54 6.61 -0.46
CA TRP A 207 -5.69 6.20 0.64
C TRP A 207 -5.15 7.35 1.50
N PRO A 208 -4.84 8.55 0.95
CA PRO A 208 -4.50 9.71 1.78
C PRO A 208 -5.55 10.08 2.80
N VAL A 209 -6.83 9.85 2.50
CA VAL A 209 -7.93 10.09 3.46
C VAL A 209 -7.74 9.24 4.71
N PHE A 210 -7.52 7.93 4.56
CA PHE A 210 -7.24 7.06 5.71
C PHE A 210 -6.03 7.55 6.51
N TRP A 211 -4.93 7.87 5.81
CA TRP A 211 -3.69 8.28 6.46
C TRP A 211 -3.85 9.56 7.27
N VAL A 212 -4.51 10.57 6.70
CA VAL A 212 -4.78 11.85 7.38
C VAL A 212 -5.67 11.65 8.59
N LEU A 213 -6.75 10.88 8.47
CA LEU A 213 -7.67 10.60 9.58
C LEU A 213 -7.00 9.82 10.70
N PHE A 214 -6.23 8.79 10.36
CA PHE A 214 -5.49 8.00 11.33
C PHE A 214 -4.48 8.86 12.11
N CYS A 215 -3.71 9.70 11.41
CA CYS A 215 -2.72 10.57 12.03
C CYS A 215 -3.36 11.65 12.91
N ALA A 216 -4.44 12.27 12.45
CA ALA A 216 -5.18 13.23 13.24
C ALA A 216 -5.78 12.59 14.50
N TYR A 217 -6.42 11.43 14.39
CA TYR A 217 -6.98 10.70 15.53
C TYR A 217 -5.91 10.30 16.56
N SER A 218 -4.74 9.85 16.08
CA SER A 218 -3.70 9.28 16.93
C SER A 218 -2.76 10.33 17.53
N LEU A 219 -2.50 11.45 16.84
CA LEU A 219 -1.48 12.44 17.24
C LEU A 219 -2.02 13.86 17.43
N ASN A 220 -3.14 14.24 16.82
CA ASN A 220 -3.72 15.57 16.99
C ASN A 220 -5.26 15.57 16.89
N ARG A 221 -5.92 15.06 17.95
CA ARG A 221 -7.38 14.94 18.00
C ARG A 221 -8.12 16.27 17.83
N SER A 222 -7.49 17.39 18.21
CA SER A 222 -8.08 18.71 18.03
C SER A 222 -8.30 19.06 16.55
N ASN A 223 -7.48 18.50 15.65
CA ASN A 223 -7.57 18.70 14.21
C ASN A 223 -8.51 17.69 13.51
N LEU A 224 -8.99 16.66 14.22
CA LEU A 224 -9.76 15.56 13.63
C LEU A 224 -11.03 16.05 12.91
N LYS A 225 -11.78 17.00 13.51
CA LYS A 225 -12.99 17.56 12.87
C LYS A 225 -12.69 18.22 11.53
N LYS A 226 -11.58 18.98 11.44
CA LYS A 226 -11.15 19.63 10.19
C LYS A 226 -10.71 18.58 9.16
N MET A 227 -9.96 17.58 9.60
CA MET A 227 -9.49 16.50 8.73
C MET A 227 -10.63 15.62 8.21
N LEU A 228 -11.68 15.39 9.02
CA LEU A 228 -12.92 14.73 8.58
C LEU A 228 -13.61 15.53 7.47
N LEU A 229 -13.74 16.84 7.62
CA LEU A 229 -14.32 17.69 6.58
C LEU A 229 -13.52 17.61 5.27
N ILE A 230 -12.18 17.76 5.33
CA ILE A 230 -11.31 17.64 4.14
C ILE A 230 -11.46 16.26 3.51
N SER A 231 -11.56 15.20 4.33
CA SER A 231 -11.73 13.83 3.86
C SER A 231 -13.05 13.63 3.11
N VAL A 232 -14.15 14.18 3.64
CA VAL A 232 -15.45 14.14 2.95
C VAL A 232 -15.39 14.90 1.62
N ILE A 233 -14.72 16.06 1.58
CA ILE A 233 -14.54 16.82 0.33
C ILE A 233 -13.72 16.02 -0.68
N LEU A 234 -12.61 15.41 -0.26
CA LEU A 234 -11.75 14.60 -1.14
C LEU A 234 -12.48 13.37 -1.69
N LEU A 235 -13.23 12.64 -0.84
CA LEU A 235 -14.03 11.49 -1.27
C LEU A 235 -15.20 11.92 -2.17
N GLY A 236 -15.84 13.06 -1.87
CA GLY A 236 -16.87 13.64 -2.72
C GLY A 236 -16.33 14.01 -4.10
N ALA A 237 -15.16 14.65 -4.17
CA ALA A 237 -14.48 14.95 -5.42
C ALA A 237 -14.11 13.66 -6.18
N LEU A 238 -13.59 12.63 -5.49
CA LEU A 238 -13.32 11.33 -6.09
C LEU A 238 -14.57 10.72 -6.73
N GLY A 239 -15.72 10.76 -6.02
CA GLY A 239 -16.99 10.25 -6.53
C GLY A 239 -17.51 11.03 -7.75
N LEU A 240 -17.40 12.36 -7.72
CA LEU A 240 -17.84 13.23 -8.82
C LEU A 240 -16.97 13.06 -10.07
N PHE A 241 -15.65 12.92 -9.91
CA PHE A 241 -14.70 12.87 -11.03
C PHE A 241 -14.32 11.44 -11.44
N GLN A 242 -14.97 10.41 -10.88
CA GLN A 242 -14.62 9.01 -11.11
C GLN A 242 -14.71 8.60 -12.60
N GLY A 243 -15.78 9.01 -13.30
CA GLY A 243 -15.99 8.73 -14.73
C GLY A 243 -14.87 9.32 -15.58
N GLY A 244 -14.63 10.61 -15.42
CA GLY A 244 -13.56 11.33 -16.11
C GLY A 244 -12.16 10.77 -15.82
N MET A 245 -11.84 10.41 -14.57
CA MET A 245 -10.57 9.77 -14.22
C MET A 245 -10.35 8.42 -14.93
N THR A 246 -11.44 7.69 -15.19
CA THR A 246 -11.37 6.40 -15.92
C THR A 246 -11.08 6.63 -17.40
N PHE A 247 -11.74 7.62 -17.98
CA PHE A 247 -11.55 8.03 -19.37
C PHE A 247 -10.13 8.52 -19.66
N ILE A 248 -9.56 9.35 -18.78
CA ILE A 248 -8.17 9.82 -18.91
C ILE A 248 -7.20 8.64 -18.97
N ARG A 249 -7.44 7.62 -18.15
CA ARG A 249 -6.58 6.44 -18.08
C ARG A 249 -6.65 5.58 -19.33
N SER A 250 -7.79 5.55 -20.03
CA SER A 250 -7.94 4.87 -21.33
C SER A 250 -7.32 5.65 -22.49
N ASN A 251 -7.21 6.99 -22.38
CA ASN A 251 -6.75 7.87 -23.47
C ASN A 251 -5.50 8.65 -23.06
N LYS A 252 -4.33 7.99 -23.12
CA LYS A 252 -3.03 8.56 -22.70
C LYS A 252 -2.47 9.66 -23.62
N SER A 253 -3.12 9.97 -24.74
CA SER A 253 -2.64 10.89 -25.78
C SER A 253 -3.31 12.27 -25.77
N LEU A 254 -4.19 12.56 -24.81
CA LEU A 254 -4.94 13.82 -24.75
C LEU A 254 -4.21 14.87 -23.92
N ASP A 255 -4.29 16.13 -24.36
CA ASP A 255 -3.71 17.26 -23.65
C ASP A 255 -4.55 17.61 -22.39
N ILE A 256 -3.96 18.26 -21.38
CA ILE A 256 -4.61 18.50 -20.06
C ILE A 256 -5.94 19.26 -20.20
N ILE A 257 -6.05 20.15 -21.19
CA ILE A 257 -7.28 20.93 -21.46
C ILE A 257 -8.39 20.04 -22.06
N GLU A 258 -8.05 19.12 -22.95
CA GLU A 258 -8.98 18.14 -23.54
C GLU A 258 -9.45 17.13 -22.49
N ILE A 259 -8.56 16.76 -21.57
CA ILE A 259 -8.90 15.97 -20.38
C ILE A 259 -9.97 16.67 -19.53
N ILE A 260 -9.80 17.97 -19.24
CA ILE A 260 -10.77 18.73 -18.42
C ILE A 260 -12.12 18.90 -19.14
N GLN A 261 -12.11 19.17 -20.45
CA GLN A 261 -13.33 19.28 -21.25
C GLN A 261 -14.06 17.93 -21.38
N SER A 262 -13.30 16.84 -21.54
CA SER A 262 -13.86 15.49 -21.63
C SER A 262 -14.36 14.95 -20.28
N ILE A 263 -13.76 15.31 -19.14
CA ILE A 263 -14.34 15.03 -17.80
C ILE A 263 -15.74 15.64 -17.66
N ASN A 264 -15.94 16.85 -18.20
CA ASN A 264 -17.23 17.54 -18.16
C ASN A 264 -18.25 16.94 -19.14
N ASN A 265 -17.76 16.38 -20.26
CA ASN A 265 -18.59 15.77 -21.31
C ASN A 265 -18.82 14.27 -21.10
N SER A 266 -17.98 13.59 -20.32
CA SER A 266 -18.18 12.22 -19.89
C SER A 266 -19.32 12.24 -18.88
N LYS A 267 -20.55 12.14 -19.40
CA LYS A 267 -21.63 11.58 -18.61
C LYS A 267 -21.08 10.29 -18.01
N ASN A 268 -21.36 10.06 -16.73
CA ASN A 268 -21.15 8.76 -16.12
C ASN A 268 -22.05 7.76 -16.86
N ASP A 269 -21.64 7.29 -18.04
CA ASP A 269 -22.24 6.18 -18.78
C ASP A 269 -21.92 4.85 -18.08
N GLY A 270 -21.85 4.88 -16.75
CA GLY A 270 -21.64 3.70 -15.94
C GLY A 270 -22.93 2.88 -15.97
N GLU A 271 -22.97 1.86 -16.82
CA GLU A 271 -24.01 0.82 -16.80
C GLU A 271 -24.09 0.11 -15.44
N ARG A 272 -23.03 0.21 -14.61
CA ARG A 272 -22.93 -0.43 -13.30
C ARG A 272 -23.58 0.41 -12.21
N SER A 273 -24.49 -0.21 -11.45
CA SER A 273 -25.00 0.36 -10.20
C SER A 273 -23.88 0.58 -9.18
N LEU A 274 -24.11 1.42 -8.17
CA LEU A 274 -23.12 1.66 -7.09
C LEU A 274 -22.67 0.35 -6.43
N LEU A 275 -23.60 -0.57 -6.16
CA LEU A 275 -23.30 -1.85 -5.54
C LEU A 275 -22.42 -2.72 -6.45
N ASP A 276 -22.68 -2.68 -7.76
CA ASP A 276 -21.93 -3.40 -8.79
C ASP A 276 -20.50 -2.84 -8.95
N GLU A 277 -20.34 -1.52 -8.89
CA GLU A 277 -19.00 -0.89 -8.91
C GLU A 277 -18.21 -1.20 -7.62
N ILE A 278 -18.86 -1.22 -6.46
CA ILE A 278 -18.20 -1.63 -5.20
C ILE A 278 -17.69 -3.06 -5.30
N ASP A 279 -18.55 -3.99 -5.74
CA ASP A 279 -18.19 -5.40 -5.90
C ASP A 279 -17.08 -5.58 -6.92
N PHE A 280 -17.20 -4.95 -8.10
CA PHE A 280 -16.19 -5.02 -9.14
C PHE A 280 -14.83 -4.51 -8.67
N ARG A 281 -14.78 -3.43 -7.87
CA ARG A 281 -13.50 -2.82 -7.44
C ARG A 281 -12.88 -3.55 -6.27
N PHE A 282 -13.65 -3.77 -5.21
CA PHE A 282 -13.15 -4.33 -3.98
C PHE A 282 -13.14 -5.87 -4.00
N GLY A 283 -14.03 -6.49 -4.78
CA GLY A 283 -14.04 -7.92 -5.04
C GLY A 283 -13.02 -8.38 -6.08
N ALA A 284 -12.44 -7.47 -6.88
CA ALA A 284 -11.38 -7.80 -7.83
C ALA A 284 -10.23 -8.59 -7.17
N LEU A 285 -9.82 -8.17 -5.97
CA LEU A 285 -8.73 -8.83 -5.25
C LEU A 285 -9.01 -10.32 -5.05
N THR A 286 -10.19 -10.67 -4.53
CA THR A 286 -10.54 -12.06 -4.24
C THR A 286 -10.91 -12.84 -5.49
N HIS A 287 -11.54 -12.17 -6.45
CA HIS A 287 -11.94 -12.73 -7.74
C HIS A 287 -10.73 -13.14 -8.59
N TYR A 288 -9.83 -12.21 -8.90
CA TYR A 288 -8.69 -12.51 -9.79
C TYR A 288 -7.62 -13.36 -9.11
N SER A 289 -7.55 -13.38 -7.78
CA SER A 289 -6.66 -14.29 -7.04
C SER A 289 -6.99 -15.76 -7.25
N THR A 290 -8.19 -16.09 -7.76
CA THR A 290 -8.53 -17.47 -8.16
C THR A 290 -7.62 -17.99 -9.28
N GLY A 291 -7.11 -17.09 -10.14
CA GLY A 291 -6.17 -17.43 -11.20
C GLY A 291 -4.91 -18.12 -10.67
N PHE A 292 -4.36 -17.66 -9.54
CA PHE A 292 -3.22 -18.34 -8.90
C PHE A 292 -3.47 -19.81 -8.58
N TYR A 293 -4.67 -20.16 -8.13
CA TYR A 293 -5.01 -21.55 -7.81
C TYR A 293 -5.18 -22.38 -9.07
N ARG A 294 -5.88 -21.87 -10.09
CA ARG A 294 -5.99 -22.54 -11.40
C ARG A 294 -4.62 -22.84 -12.00
N MET A 295 -3.70 -21.88 -11.90
CA MET A 295 -2.31 -22.05 -12.34
C MET A 295 -1.58 -23.17 -11.58
N VAL A 296 -1.74 -23.25 -10.26
CA VAL A 296 -1.14 -24.32 -9.47
C VAL A 296 -1.76 -25.68 -9.80
N ASP A 297 -3.08 -25.76 -9.94
CA ASP A 297 -3.81 -27.01 -10.20
C ASP A 297 -3.41 -27.65 -11.54
N ARG A 298 -3.04 -26.83 -12.53
CA ARG A 298 -2.46 -27.31 -13.80
C ARG A 298 -0.95 -27.56 -13.76
N GLY A 299 -0.31 -27.45 -12.59
CA GLY A 299 1.13 -27.64 -12.41
C GLY A 299 2.01 -26.45 -12.78
N TYR A 300 1.45 -25.26 -12.98
CA TYR A 300 2.20 -24.03 -13.29
C TYR A 300 2.44 -23.18 -12.04
N MET A 301 3.52 -23.48 -11.34
CA MET A 301 4.00 -22.72 -10.18
C MET A 301 5.09 -21.72 -10.57
N ALA A 302 5.13 -20.55 -9.93
CA ALA A 302 6.20 -19.57 -10.15
C ALA A 302 7.55 -19.98 -9.53
N GLY A 303 7.53 -20.87 -8.53
CA GLY A 303 8.72 -21.25 -7.80
C GLY A 303 9.38 -20.06 -7.10
N TRP A 304 10.71 -20.06 -7.08
CA TRP A 304 11.51 -18.98 -6.48
C TRP A 304 11.80 -17.82 -7.43
N ASN A 305 11.39 -17.91 -8.70
CA ASN A 305 11.79 -16.94 -9.73
C ASN A 305 11.41 -15.49 -9.40
N PRO A 306 10.20 -15.17 -8.88
CA PRO A 306 9.87 -13.79 -8.51
C PRO A 306 10.85 -13.20 -7.48
N ILE A 307 11.34 -14.02 -6.54
CA ILE A 307 12.32 -13.61 -5.54
C ILE A 307 13.70 -13.47 -6.18
N LEU A 308 14.14 -14.46 -6.96
CA LEU A 308 15.45 -14.44 -7.63
C LEU A 308 15.58 -13.24 -8.57
N ASN A 309 14.55 -12.95 -9.36
CA ASN A 309 14.53 -11.81 -10.27
C ASN A 309 14.54 -10.48 -9.52
N SER A 310 13.89 -10.40 -8.35
CA SER A 310 13.97 -9.21 -7.48
C SER A 310 15.36 -8.97 -6.87
N LEU A 311 16.22 -9.99 -6.75
CA LEU A 311 17.59 -9.79 -6.24
C LEU A 311 18.45 -8.94 -7.18
N TYR A 312 18.10 -8.86 -8.47
CA TYR A 312 18.74 -7.99 -9.45
C TYR A 312 18.23 -6.54 -9.40
N SER A 313 17.25 -6.23 -8.55
CA SER A 313 16.71 -4.87 -8.44
C SER A 313 17.76 -3.80 -8.12
N PRO A 314 18.77 -4.02 -7.25
CA PRO A 314 19.73 -2.98 -6.89
C PRO A 314 20.65 -2.56 -8.03
N ILE A 315 20.80 -3.40 -9.07
CA ILE A 315 21.70 -3.13 -10.20
C ILE A 315 20.99 -2.18 -11.19
N PRO A 316 21.48 -0.97 -11.45
CA PRO A 316 20.85 -0.08 -12.43
C PRO A 316 20.88 -0.70 -13.84
N ARG A 317 19.84 -0.43 -14.66
CA ARG A 317 19.79 -0.94 -16.04
C ARG A 317 20.94 -0.40 -16.91
N SER A 318 21.53 0.74 -16.57
CA SER A 318 22.73 1.24 -17.24
C SER A 318 23.97 0.37 -17.03
N LEU A 319 24.00 -0.46 -15.99
CA LEU A 319 25.08 -1.44 -15.74
C LEU A 319 24.70 -2.84 -16.21
N MET A 320 23.41 -3.15 -16.30
CA MET A 320 22.90 -4.45 -16.76
C MET A 320 21.54 -4.26 -17.43
N GLU A 321 21.57 -4.07 -18.76
CA GLU A 321 20.39 -3.71 -19.56
C GLU A 321 19.34 -4.82 -19.54
N ASP A 322 19.77 -6.05 -19.79
CA ASP A 322 18.94 -7.27 -19.88
C ASP A 322 18.53 -7.86 -18.53
N LYS A 323 18.66 -7.09 -17.44
CA LYS A 323 18.27 -7.60 -16.12
C LYS A 323 16.77 -7.91 -16.06
N PRO A 324 16.39 -9.01 -15.37
CA PRO A 324 15.00 -9.41 -15.28
C PRO A 324 14.19 -8.34 -14.56
N VAL A 325 12.93 -8.22 -14.95
CA VAL A 325 11.98 -7.37 -14.25
C VAL A 325 11.74 -7.95 -12.85
N PRO A 326 11.84 -7.14 -11.76
CA PRO A 326 11.59 -7.62 -10.40
C PRO A 326 10.20 -8.24 -10.24
N CYS A 327 10.04 -9.17 -9.29
CA CYS A 327 8.75 -9.83 -8.98
C CYS A 327 8.12 -10.63 -10.14
N SER A 328 8.88 -10.89 -11.21
CA SER A 328 8.41 -11.60 -12.41
C SER A 328 8.88 -13.06 -12.43
N VAL A 329 8.18 -13.95 -13.14
CA VAL A 329 8.56 -15.36 -13.25
C VAL A 329 9.61 -15.58 -14.34
N ASP A 330 9.41 -14.96 -15.50
CA ASP A 330 10.20 -15.23 -16.70
C ASP A 330 11.15 -14.07 -17.05
N GLY A 331 11.23 -13.06 -16.18
CA GLY A 331 12.04 -11.85 -16.39
C GLY A 331 11.31 -10.73 -17.14
N ASP A 332 10.11 -10.99 -17.67
CA ASP A 332 9.26 -10.01 -18.38
C ASP A 332 8.21 -9.34 -17.48
N LEU A 333 7.80 -8.12 -17.83
CA LEU A 333 6.77 -7.34 -17.12
C LEU A 333 5.46 -8.10 -16.95
N TYR A 334 4.95 -8.73 -18.01
CA TYR A 334 3.67 -9.42 -18.00
C TYR A 334 3.75 -10.79 -17.32
N SER A 335 4.95 -11.20 -16.89
CA SER A 335 5.15 -12.38 -16.05
C SER A 335 5.11 -12.10 -14.54
N MET A 336 4.84 -10.87 -14.11
CA MET A 336 4.52 -10.61 -12.70
C MET A 336 3.15 -11.16 -12.31
N GLY A 337 2.99 -11.50 -11.02
CA GLY A 337 1.74 -12.05 -10.49
C GLY A 337 0.49 -11.22 -10.79
N MET A 338 0.57 -9.88 -10.75
CA MET A 338 -0.58 -8.99 -11.02
C MET A 338 -1.11 -9.08 -12.45
N TYR A 339 -0.24 -9.40 -13.42
CA TYR A 339 -0.62 -9.58 -14.81
C TYR A 339 -1.04 -11.03 -15.05
N LYS A 340 -0.23 -12.00 -14.59
CA LYS A 340 -0.49 -13.44 -14.78
C LYS A 340 -1.83 -13.88 -14.20
N THR A 341 -2.17 -13.45 -12.98
CA THR A 341 -3.43 -13.86 -12.36
C THR A 341 -4.65 -13.29 -13.08
N GLN A 342 -4.52 -12.09 -13.66
CA GLN A 342 -5.58 -11.49 -14.47
C GLN A 342 -5.68 -12.18 -15.84
N ALA A 343 -4.55 -12.43 -16.49
CA ALA A 343 -4.47 -13.12 -17.77
C ALA A 343 -5.08 -14.53 -17.67
N GLU A 344 -4.91 -15.19 -16.53
CA GLU A 344 -5.48 -16.50 -16.27
C GLU A 344 -7.01 -16.52 -16.33
N ILE A 345 -7.64 -15.43 -15.87
CA ILE A 345 -9.10 -15.32 -15.80
C ILE A 345 -9.67 -14.68 -17.08
N THR A 346 -9.01 -13.65 -17.60
CA THR A 346 -9.55 -12.81 -18.69
C THR A 346 -8.93 -13.08 -20.05
N HIS A 347 -7.84 -13.84 -20.11
CA HIS A 347 -7.01 -14.04 -21.31
C HIS A 347 -6.38 -12.74 -21.85
N ILE A 348 -6.32 -11.69 -21.03
CA ILE A 348 -5.66 -10.41 -21.34
C ILE A 348 -4.44 -10.28 -20.42
N ASP A 349 -3.24 -10.30 -21.01
CA ASP A 349 -1.95 -10.28 -20.32
C ASP A 349 -1.39 -8.87 -20.04
N THR A 350 -1.93 -7.84 -20.70
CA THR A 350 -1.46 -6.46 -20.58
C THR A 350 -2.09 -5.67 -19.43
N ASN A 351 -3.09 -6.23 -18.76
CA ASN A 351 -3.78 -5.58 -17.64
C ASN A 351 -3.27 -6.13 -16.31
N MET A 352 -3.21 -5.26 -15.30
CA MET A 352 -2.83 -5.61 -13.94
C MET A 352 -4.00 -5.48 -12.98
N VAL A 353 -4.01 -6.33 -11.95
CA VAL A 353 -4.97 -6.26 -10.87
C VAL A 353 -4.34 -6.44 -9.50
N GLU A 354 -5.02 -5.93 -8.47
CA GLU A 354 -4.67 -6.25 -7.09
C GLU A 354 -5.00 -7.71 -6.79
N PHE A 355 -4.22 -8.32 -5.90
CA PHE A 355 -4.38 -9.72 -5.56
C PHE A 355 -4.07 -10.00 -4.08
N SER A 356 -4.53 -11.15 -3.61
CA SER A 356 -4.24 -11.68 -2.27
C SER A 356 -2.78 -12.11 -2.22
N THR A 357 -2.06 -11.56 -1.25
CA THR A 357 -0.66 -11.92 -0.99
C THR A 357 -0.53 -13.36 -0.53
N ALA A 358 -1.57 -13.95 0.07
CA ALA A 358 -1.59 -15.39 0.37
C ALA A 358 -1.75 -16.24 -0.91
N ALA A 359 -2.68 -15.88 -1.81
CA ALA A 359 -2.85 -16.59 -3.07
C ALA A 359 -1.58 -16.54 -3.94
N HIS A 360 -0.90 -15.39 -3.98
CA HIS A 360 0.40 -15.27 -4.64
C HIS A 360 1.47 -16.18 -4.01
N ALA A 361 1.55 -16.23 -2.68
CA ALA A 361 2.48 -17.10 -1.99
C ALA A 361 2.18 -18.59 -2.25
N TYR A 362 0.91 -18.95 -2.38
CA TYR A 362 0.50 -20.30 -2.77
C TYR A 362 0.93 -20.62 -4.21
N TRP A 363 0.82 -19.67 -5.13
CA TRP A 363 1.31 -19.87 -6.50
C TRP A 363 2.83 -19.99 -6.62
N GLU A 364 3.58 -19.28 -5.79
CA GLU A 364 5.04 -19.40 -5.77
C GLU A 364 5.49 -20.79 -5.29
N LEU A 365 5.07 -21.22 -4.10
CA LEU A 365 5.61 -22.43 -3.45
C LEU A 365 4.56 -23.29 -2.74
N HIS A 366 3.30 -23.23 -3.18
CA HIS A 366 2.20 -23.99 -2.59
C HIS A 366 2.02 -23.66 -1.09
N ILE A 367 1.59 -24.65 -0.30
CA ILE A 367 1.47 -24.56 1.17
C ILE A 367 2.78 -24.11 1.84
N LEU A 368 3.95 -24.52 1.31
CA LEU A 368 5.23 -24.07 1.85
C LEU A 368 5.39 -22.56 1.71
N GLY A 369 5.00 -22.01 0.56
CA GLY A 369 4.97 -20.57 0.30
C GLY A 369 4.06 -19.84 1.27
N LEU A 370 2.84 -20.33 1.50
CA LEU A 370 1.93 -19.75 2.48
C LEU A 370 2.55 -19.61 3.87
N ILE A 371 3.30 -20.62 4.33
CA ILE A 371 3.93 -20.60 5.65
C ILE A 371 5.11 -19.62 5.65
N LEU A 372 6.08 -19.81 4.76
CA LEU A 372 7.31 -19.00 4.74
C LEU A 372 7.00 -17.53 4.47
N PHE A 373 6.14 -17.25 3.49
CA PHE A 373 5.84 -15.89 3.04
C PHE A 373 4.77 -15.20 3.89
N SER A 374 4.24 -15.86 4.93
CA SER A 374 3.54 -15.19 6.03
C SER A 374 4.49 -14.85 7.19
N ILE A 375 5.52 -15.67 7.42
CA ILE A 375 6.54 -15.46 8.47
C ILE A 375 7.48 -14.31 8.11
N ILE A 376 8.04 -14.31 6.88
CA ILE A 376 9.07 -13.36 6.45
C ILE A 376 8.56 -11.90 6.54
N PRO A 377 7.37 -11.54 6.00
CA PRO A 377 6.87 -10.18 6.10
C PRO A 377 6.59 -9.73 7.53
N ALA A 378 6.13 -10.63 8.41
CA ALA A 378 5.92 -10.31 9.83
C ALA A 378 7.23 -9.92 10.52
N ILE A 379 8.31 -10.67 10.26
CA ILE A 379 9.66 -10.35 10.76
C ILE A 379 10.14 -9.03 10.17
N TYR A 380 10.02 -8.86 8.85
CA TYR A 380 10.48 -7.67 8.14
C TYR A 380 9.79 -6.39 8.67
N VAL A 381 8.47 -6.38 8.78
CA VAL A 381 7.71 -5.23 9.30
C VAL A 381 8.09 -4.93 10.75
N PHE A 382 8.24 -5.95 11.58
CA PHE A 382 8.67 -5.77 12.97
C PHE A 382 10.08 -5.16 13.08
N LEU A 383 11.01 -5.57 12.22
CA LEU A 383 12.36 -4.99 12.14
C LEU A 383 12.33 -3.56 11.58
N SER A 384 11.48 -3.29 10.59
CA SER A 384 11.27 -1.94 10.04
C SER A 384 10.73 -0.97 11.10
N ILE A 385 9.80 -1.39 11.95
CA ILE A 385 9.34 -0.58 13.10
C ILE A 385 10.53 -0.23 14.03
N LYS A 386 11.37 -1.22 14.35
CA LYS A 386 12.56 -1.02 15.19
C LYS A 386 13.56 -0.05 14.58
N LEU A 387 13.80 -0.17 13.27
CA LEU A 387 14.71 0.68 12.53
C LEU A 387 14.18 2.12 12.48
N PHE A 388 12.95 2.30 11.99
CA PHE A 388 12.43 3.62 11.69
C PHE A 388 12.06 4.44 12.90
N ARG A 389 11.76 3.82 14.05
CA ARG A 389 11.55 4.55 15.33
C ARG A 389 12.67 5.56 15.63
N GLN A 390 13.90 5.31 15.16
CA GLN A 390 15.04 6.21 15.35
C GLN A 390 14.85 7.60 14.71
N PHE A 391 13.93 7.74 13.75
CA PHE A 391 13.57 9.00 13.10
C PHE A 391 12.47 9.79 13.82
N ALA A 392 12.16 9.43 15.07
CA ALA A 392 11.19 10.12 15.91
C ALA A 392 9.85 10.36 15.19
N LEU A 393 9.38 11.60 15.09
CA LEU A 393 8.07 11.91 14.50
C LEU A 393 8.00 11.65 12.98
N LEU A 394 9.12 11.36 12.31
CA LEU A 394 9.16 10.93 10.91
C LEU A 394 9.01 9.41 10.73
N ALA A 395 9.18 8.63 11.80
CA ALA A 395 9.07 7.18 11.76
C ALA A 395 7.76 6.67 11.13
N PRO A 396 6.58 7.26 11.40
CA PRO A 396 5.33 6.85 10.77
C PRO A 396 5.36 6.94 9.24
N CYS A 397 5.99 7.97 8.69
CA CYS A 397 6.09 8.17 7.24
C CYS A 397 6.97 7.09 6.59
N PHE A 398 8.13 6.78 7.17
CA PHE A 398 9.00 5.70 6.67
C PHE A 398 8.33 4.34 6.75
N LEU A 399 7.57 4.07 7.82
CA LEU A 399 6.84 2.82 7.94
C LEU A 399 5.73 2.70 6.89
N MET A 400 4.99 3.79 6.63
CA MET A 400 4.00 3.81 5.55
C MET A 400 4.62 3.58 4.17
N VAL A 401 5.84 4.06 3.92
CA VAL A 401 6.58 3.78 2.67
C VAL A 401 6.80 2.28 2.47
N VAL A 402 7.14 1.55 3.53
CA VAL A 402 7.28 0.09 3.50
C VAL A 402 5.98 -0.60 3.07
N PHE A 403 4.82 -0.08 3.44
CA PHE A 403 3.52 -0.63 3.03
C PHE A 403 3.10 -0.24 1.60
N LYS A 404 3.98 0.37 0.80
CA LYS A 404 3.72 0.86 -0.57
C LYS A 404 2.49 1.78 -0.61
N PRO A 405 2.66 3.03 -0.14
CA PRO A 405 1.56 3.94 0.07
C PRO A 405 0.88 4.23 -1.27
N TRP A 406 -0.46 4.29 -1.24
CA TRP A 406 -1.32 4.67 -2.36
C TRP A 406 -1.46 3.63 -3.49
N GLY A 407 -0.72 2.52 -3.42
CA GLY A 407 -0.98 1.31 -4.20
C GLY A 407 -1.78 0.31 -3.35
N TYR A 408 -1.08 -0.68 -2.80
CA TYR A 408 -1.70 -1.81 -2.10
C TYR A 408 -2.00 -1.54 -0.62
N ASN A 409 -1.23 -0.67 0.05
CA ASN A 409 -1.29 -0.42 1.50
C ASN A 409 -1.41 -1.73 2.32
N ASP A 410 -0.61 -2.73 1.97
CA ASP A 410 -0.63 -4.06 2.61
C ASP A 410 0.54 -4.19 3.60
N PRO A 411 0.27 -4.38 4.90
CA PRO A 411 1.34 -4.72 5.82
C PRO A 411 1.87 -6.16 5.66
N LYS A 412 1.12 -7.06 5.01
CA LYS A 412 1.60 -8.40 4.62
C LYS A 412 2.18 -8.36 3.21
N ILE A 413 3.27 -7.63 3.06
CA ILE A 413 3.96 -7.40 1.78
C ILE A 413 4.47 -8.73 1.20
N TRP A 414 4.36 -8.95 -0.11
CA TRP A 414 4.93 -10.13 -0.76
C TRP A 414 6.47 -10.15 -0.66
N VAL A 415 7.06 -11.34 -0.57
CA VAL A 415 8.49 -11.49 -0.23
C VAL A 415 9.42 -10.94 -1.31
N SER A 416 9.08 -11.09 -2.59
CA SER A 416 9.83 -10.48 -3.69
C SER A 416 9.88 -8.94 -3.63
N GLU A 417 8.92 -8.27 -2.98
CA GLU A 417 8.94 -6.82 -2.76
C GLU A 417 9.92 -6.45 -1.69
N ILE A 418 10.07 -7.29 -0.66
CA ILE A 418 10.97 -7.01 0.46
C ILE A 418 12.38 -6.82 -0.10
N PHE A 419 12.79 -7.69 -1.03
CA PHE A 419 14.07 -7.55 -1.73
C PHE A 419 14.15 -6.26 -2.56
N LEU A 420 13.09 -5.90 -3.28
CA LEU A 420 13.04 -4.63 -4.01
C LEU A 420 13.19 -3.42 -3.06
N GLN A 421 12.48 -3.45 -1.93
CA GLN A 421 12.50 -2.43 -0.89
C GLN A 421 13.85 -2.34 -0.17
N LEU A 422 14.66 -3.40 -0.13
CA LEU A 422 16.02 -3.30 0.43
C LEU A 422 16.80 -2.21 -0.31
N SER A 423 16.77 -2.23 -1.65
CA SER A 423 17.42 -1.20 -2.47
C SER A 423 16.68 0.14 -2.50
N GLN A 424 15.36 0.12 -2.59
CA GLN A 424 14.57 1.34 -2.83
C GLN A 424 14.28 2.13 -1.56
N VAL A 425 14.24 1.48 -0.39
CA VAL A 425 13.77 2.08 0.87
C VAL A 425 14.80 1.91 1.97
N ILE A 426 15.23 0.67 2.26
CA ILE A 426 16.04 0.38 3.44
C ILE A 426 17.45 0.97 3.32
N ILE A 427 18.18 0.69 2.23
CA ILE A 427 19.54 1.21 2.02
C ILE A 427 19.57 2.74 2.01
N PRO A 428 18.73 3.45 1.21
CA PRO A 428 18.70 4.91 1.25
C PRO A 428 18.31 5.46 2.62
N THR A 429 17.39 4.80 3.35
CA THR A 429 17.02 5.22 4.71
C THR A 429 18.17 5.05 5.71
N LEU A 430 18.95 3.97 5.61
CA LEU A 430 20.16 3.78 6.43
C LEU A 430 21.19 4.88 6.16
N PHE A 431 21.36 5.30 4.91
CA PHE A 431 22.21 6.43 4.57
C PHE A 431 21.73 7.74 5.24
N ILE A 432 20.42 8.03 5.16
CA ILE A 432 19.83 9.19 5.84
C ILE A 432 19.99 9.09 7.36
N LEU A 433 19.86 7.89 7.94
CA LEU A 433 20.04 7.66 9.38
C LEU A 433 21.48 7.94 9.84
N LEU A 434 22.47 7.48 9.08
CA LEU A 434 23.89 7.75 9.34
C LEU A 434 24.19 9.26 9.27
N PHE A 435 23.62 9.94 8.28
CA PHE A 435 23.73 11.39 8.15
C PHE A 435 23.06 12.13 9.32
N TYR A 436 21.82 11.76 9.66
CA TYR A 436 21.07 12.34 10.78
C TYR A 436 21.80 12.18 12.11
N SER A 437 22.26 10.96 12.41
CA SER A 437 22.99 10.66 13.65
C SER A 437 24.33 11.40 13.74
N SER A 438 25.04 11.54 12.62
CA SER A 438 26.31 12.28 12.55
C SER A 438 26.14 13.77 12.84
N ILE A 439 25.09 14.40 12.28
CA ILE A 439 24.79 15.81 12.54
C ILE A 439 24.35 16.01 13.98
N ARG A 440 23.44 15.16 14.49
CA ARG A 440 22.91 15.29 15.85
C ARG A 440 24.02 15.20 16.91
N LYS A 441 25.00 14.31 16.73
CA LYS A 441 26.18 14.21 17.63
C LYS A 441 27.01 15.49 17.66
N ARG A 442 27.11 16.23 16.55
CA ARG A 442 27.87 17.50 16.47
C ARG A 442 27.13 18.68 17.08
N THR A 443 25.80 18.66 17.11
CA THR A 443 24.96 19.75 17.64
C THR A 443 24.60 19.60 19.12
N CYS A 444 24.85 18.44 19.75
CA CYS A 444 24.59 18.17 21.16
C CYS A 444 25.87 18.03 22.01
N LYS A 445 27.02 18.38 21.44
CA LYS A 445 28.19 18.85 22.19
C LYS A 445 28.11 20.37 22.24
#